data_AF-A0A3P7J2U5-F1
#
_entry.id   AF-A0A3P7J2U5-F1
#
_cell.length_a   1.000
_cell.length_b   1.000
_cell.length_c   1.000
_cell.angle_alpha   90.00
_cell.angle_beta   90.00
_cell.angle_gamma   90.00
#
_symmetry.space_group_name_H-M   'P 1'
#
loop_
_entity.id
_entity.type
_entity.pdbx_description
1 polymer ?
#
loop_
_entity_poly.entity_id
_entity_poly.type
_entity_poly.pdbx_seq_one_letter_code
_entity_poly.pdbx_strand_id
1 'polypeptide(L)'
;MKTYLLIIFTASSIFLTSEAEEFDLPLVLDATGVSACIQVCLSDLFYSAVELVHLQDPVQRFSNVCRKYDEASICVAKEKFCLQSTIFEIALSGIDEVCNERGEDIMQYKDCLETQSEIVLKNCDRECYFTDVLVTLSGKGNAKELQRLQNKTKDLQKELASLCVTFGCMSSCMARDFNINCSPVGTMIVKALLKPFFTFSSIFDEIGPRAKLSVYRQVPPQCYYLVDFQEVEGITFGKPPTKKMSKSPEEAVLNEITRKEEMKKKKKAELEKQFMMDVQKGSLHLVEKNKHR
;
A
#
# COMPACT_ATOMS: atom_id res chain seq x y z
N MET A 1 37.61 -17.87 -56.67
CA MET A 1 38.57 -17.92 -55.55
C MET A 1 37.84 -17.33 -54.34
N LYS A 2 37.34 -18.08 -53.33
CA LYS A 2 38.06 -18.97 -52.35
C LYS A 2 39.31 -18.24 -51.83
N THR A 3 39.49 -17.89 -50.54
CA THR A 3 39.46 -18.68 -49.28
C THR A 3 39.66 -17.67 -48.12
N TYR A 4 38.81 -17.50 -47.10
CA TYR A 4 38.62 -18.25 -45.83
C TYR A 4 39.72 -18.10 -44.73
N LEU A 5 39.26 -17.66 -43.53
CA LEU A 5 39.48 -18.23 -42.17
C LEU A 5 40.81 -17.95 -41.42
N LEU A 6 40.76 -17.23 -40.27
CA LEU A 6 40.89 -17.67 -38.84
C LEU A 6 42.30 -17.30 -38.27
N ILE A 7 42.54 -16.69 -37.09
CA ILE A 7 42.23 -17.05 -35.68
C ILE A 7 42.39 -15.78 -34.77
N ILE A 8 41.40 -15.30 -34.00
CA ILE A 8 41.03 -15.47 -32.56
C ILE A 8 41.99 -14.85 -31.48
N PHE A 9 41.35 -14.12 -30.54
CA PHE A 9 41.71 -13.79 -29.13
C PHE A 9 42.44 -12.47 -28.81
N THR A 10 41.64 -11.44 -28.53
CA THR A 10 41.72 -10.75 -27.22
C THR A 10 40.30 -10.51 -26.70
N ALA A 11 39.92 -11.32 -25.71
CA ALA A 11 38.91 -10.95 -24.74
C ALA A 11 39.49 -9.86 -23.84
N SER A 12 38.73 -8.77 -23.61
CA SER A 12 38.67 -7.95 -22.39
C SER A 12 38.15 -6.56 -22.73
N SER A 13 37.16 -6.11 -21.97
CA SER A 13 36.79 -4.69 -21.80
C SER A 13 35.97 -4.03 -22.90
N ILE A 14 34.83 -4.61 -23.28
CA ILE A 14 33.63 -3.78 -23.35
C ILE A 14 32.92 -4.02 -22.03
N PHE A 15 33.29 -3.21 -21.04
CA PHE A 15 32.42 -2.95 -19.91
C PHE A 15 31.10 -2.48 -20.51
N LEU A 16 30.06 -3.32 -20.38
CA LEU A 16 28.72 -2.79 -20.18
C LEU A 16 28.81 -1.92 -18.92
N THR A 17 29.10 -0.64 -19.11
CA THR A 17 28.55 0.37 -18.22
C THR A 17 27.08 0.42 -18.59
N SER A 18 26.27 -0.41 -17.92
CA SER A 18 24.89 0.01 -17.70
C SER A 18 25.02 1.28 -16.88
N GLU A 19 24.87 2.44 -17.53
CA GLU A 19 24.43 3.63 -16.79
C GLU A 19 23.14 3.21 -16.11
N ALA A 20 23.24 2.89 -14.81
CA ALA A 20 22.06 2.74 -13.99
C ALA A 20 21.35 4.09 -14.09
N GLU A 21 20.21 4.11 -14.79
CA GLU A 21 19.36 5.30 -14.84
C GLU A 21 19.15 5.79 -13.41
N GLU A 22 19.69 6.98 -13.13
CA GLU A 22 19.72 7.55 -11.80
C GLU A 22 18.27 7.78 -11.34
N PHE A 23 17.88 7.11 -10.26
CA PHE A 23 16.53 7.20 -9.70
C PHE A 23 16.28 8.64 -9.21
N ASP A 24 15.46 9.41 -9.93
CA ASP A 24 15.06 10.79 -9.55
C ASP A 24 14.02 10.75 -8.42
N LEU A 25 14.52 10.51 -7.21
CA LEU A 25 13.73 10.42 -6.00
C LEU A 25 12.89 11.68 -5.72
N PRO A 26 13.44 12.92 -5.80
CA PRO A 26 12.64 14.14 -5.59
C PRO A 26 11.34 14.17 -6.40
N LEU A 27 11.41 13.78 -7.67
CA LEU A 27 10.24 13.73 -8.56
C LEU A 27 9.18 12.73 -8.08
N VAL A 28 9.60 11.53 -7.63
CA VAL A 28 8.67 10.52 -7.10
C VAL A 28 7.95 11.06 -5.86
N LEU A 29 8.66 11.80 -5.02
CA LEU A 29 8.07 12.41 -3.83
C LEU A 29 7.11 13.56 -4.15
N ASP A 30 7.45 14.40 -5.13
CA ASP A 30 6.52 15.41 -5.63
C ASP A 30 5.24 14.76 -6.17
N ALA A 31 5.38 13.64 -6.88
CA ALA A 31 4.25 12.94 -7.48
C ALA A 31 3.31 12.31 -6.44
N THR A 32 3.81 12.01 -5.24
CA THR A 32 3.01 11.45 -4.14
C THR A 32 2.26 12.51 -3.33
N GLY A 33 2.47 13.80 -3.62
CA GLY A 33 1.85 14.91 -2.87
C GLY A 33 2.44 15.11 -1.48
N VAL A 34 3.62 14.52 -1.21
CA VAL A 34 4.39 14.73 0.01
C VAL A 34 4.86 16.18 0.02
N SER A 35 4.55 16.90 1.10
CA SER A 35 4.97 18.31 1.22
C SER A 35 6.49 18.45 1.15
N ALA A 36 6.99 19.56 0.56
CA ALA A 36 8.42 19.84 0.44
C ALA A 36 9.17 19.76 1.79
N CYS A 37 8.50 20.10 2.90
CA CYS A 37 9.02 19.95 4.27
C CYS A 37 9.45 18.50 4.57
N ILE A 38 8.57 17.54 4.26
CA ILE A 38 8.80 16.12 4.51
C ILE A 38 9.84 15.54 3.52
N GLN A 39 9.85 16.00 2.26
CA GLN A 39 10.78 15.51 1.24
C GLN A 39 12.25 15.68 1.66
N VAL A 40 12.59 16.85 2.22
CA VAL A 40 13.95 17.14 2.71
C VAL A 40 14.37 16.16 3.81
N CYS A 41 13.45 15.81 4.72
CA CYS A 41 13.74 14.86 5.79
C CYS A 41 13.81 13.41 5.30
N LEU A 42 13.16 13.08 4.19
CA LEU A 42 13.00 11.71 3.72
C LEU A 42 14.01 11.28 2.65
N SER A 43 14.76 12.20 2.05
CA SER A 43 15.64 11.90 0.92
C SER A 43 16.58 10.72 1.21
N ASP A 44 17.30 10.78 2.34
CA ASP A 44 18.26 9.75 2.74
C ASP A 44 17.59 8.41 3.03
N LEU A 45 16.40 8.43 3.65
CA LEU A 45 15.64 7.22 3.93
C LEU A 45 15.26 6.52 2.64
N PHE A 46 14.73 7.27 1.66
CA PHE A 46 14.34 6.68 0.39
C PHE A 46 15.52 6.20 -0.44
N TYR A 47 16.65 6.93 -0.48
CA TYR A 47 17.85 6.42 -1.13
C TYR A 47 18.29 5.09 -0.51
N SER A 48 18.30 4.99 0.82
CA SER A 48 18.60 3.72 1.49
C SER A 48 17.56 2.63 1.21
N ALA A 49 16.28 2.98 1.01
CA ALA A 49 15.24 2.03 0.67
C ALA A 49 15.37 1.53 -0.78
N VAL A 50 15.78 2.40 -1.72
CA VAL A 50 16.04 2.02 -3.11
C VAL A 50 17.18 0.99 -3.19
N GLU A 51 18.18 1.07 -2.32
CA GLU A 51 19.24 0.06 -2.27
C GLU A 51 18.72 -1.34 -1.94
N LEU A 52 17.57 -1.48 -1.27
CA LEU A 52 16.96 -2.80 -1.01
C LEU A 52 16.49 -3.49 -2.29
N VAL A 53 16.22 -2.74 -3.36
CA VAL A 53 15.75 -3.26 -4.66
C VAL A 53 16.78 -4.17 -5.32
N HIS A 54 18.06 -4.05 -4.97
CA HIS A 54 19.09 -4.96 -5.48
C HIS A 54 19.11 -6.34 -4.80
N LEU A 55 18.39 -6.51 -3.69
CA LEU A 55 18.24 -7.77 -2.96
C LEU A 55 19.58 -8.43 -2.55
N GLN A 56 20.61 -7.62 -2.30
CA GLN A 56 21.94 -8.04 -1.82
C GLN A 56 22.12 -7.58 -0.37
N ASP A 57 22.66 -8.44 0.49
CA ASP A 57 22.88 -8.14 1.92
C ASP A 57 21.68 -7.45 2.61
N PRO A 58 20.44 -7.96 2.43
CA PRO A 58 19.23 -7.21 2.78
C PRO A 58 19.11 -6.92 4.27
N VAL A 59 19.65 -7.77 5.16
CA VAL A 59 19.68 -7.51 6.61
C VAL A 59 20.49 -6.24 6.93
N GLN A 60 21.69 -6.14 6.36
CA GLN A 60 22.58 -4.99 6.59
C GLN A 60 21.98 -3.71 5.97
N ARG A 61 21.43 -3.82 4.76
CA ARG A 61 20.77 -2.67 4.09
C ARG A 61 19.52 -2.22 4.85
N PHE A 62 18.75 -3.16 5.38
CA PHE A 62 17.57 -2.85 6.18
C PHE A 62 17.95 -2.18 7.52
N SER A 63 19.05 -2.59 8.15
CA SER A 63 19.60 -1.87 9.31
C SER A 63 19.93 -0.41 8.99
N ASN A 64 20.47 -0.14 7.80
CA ASN A 64 20.71 1.23 7.35
C ASN A 64 19.40 2.00 7.14
N VAL A 65 18.36 1.36 6.59
CA VAL A 65 17.01 1.95 6.47
C VAL A 65 16.46 2.34 7.84
N CYS A 66 16.58 1.49 8.87
CA CYS A 66 16.14 1.82 10.23
C CYS A 66 16.85 3.05 10.79
N ARG A 67 18.19 3.11 10.66
CA ARG A 67 18.95 4.29 11.09
C ARG A 67 18.51 5.56 10.37
N LYS A 68 18.31 5.48 9.05
CA LYS A 68 17.82 6.62 8.25
C LYS A 68 16.39 7.01 8.59
N TYR A 69 15.56 6.05 8.99
CA TYR A 69 14.20 6.29 9.46
C TYR A 69 14.20 7.07 10.78
N ASP A 70 15.06 6.73 11.73
CA ASP A 70 15.19 7.47 12.99
C ASP A 70 15.67 8.92 12.74
N GLU A 71 16.68 9.09 11.89
CA GLU A 71 17.18 10.40 11.46
C GLU A 71 16.05 11.25 10.83
N ALA A 72 15.28 10.65 9.92
CA ALA A 72 14.15 11.30 9.25
C ALA A 72 13.01 11.65 10.21
N SER A 73 12.68 10.75 11.14
CA SER A 73 11.63 10.96 12.14
C SER A 73 11.97 12.11 13.08
N ILE A 74 13.24 12.20 13.52
CA ILE A 74 13.74 13.33 14.31
C ILE A 74 13.68 14.64 13.51
N CYS A 75 14.02 14.60 12.22
CA CYS A 75 13.93 15.76 11.33
C CYS A 75 12.48 16.28 11.23
N VAL A 76 11.52 15.40 10.92
CA VAL A 76 10.09 15.77 10.80
C VAL A 76 9.52 16.29 12.12
N ALA A 77 9.87 15.68 13.26
CA ALA A 77 9.40 16.11 14.57
C ALA A 77 9.90 17.51 14.99
N LYS A 78 11.06 17.95 14.49
CA LYS A 78 11.61 19.29 14.76
C LYS A 78 10.95 20.39 13.93
N GLU A 79 10.41 20.04 12.77
CA GLU A 79 9.83 21.01 11.85
C GLU A 79 8.39 21.37 12.22
N LYS A 80 8.22 22.54 12.85
CA LYS A 80 6.92 23.05 13.33
C LYS A 80 5.85 23.23 12.24
N PHE A 81 6.24 23.27 10.97
CA PHE A 81 5.35 23.55 9.83
C PHE A 81 5.01 22.32 8.99
N CYS A 82 5.51 21.14 9.34
CA CYS A 82 5.13 19.88 8.70
C CYS A 82 3.72 19.43 9.19
N LEU A 83 2.65 20.09 8.69
CA LEU A 83 1.24 19.87 9.09
C LEU A 83 0.68 18.46 8.81
N GLN A 84 1.44 17.58 8.15
CA GLN A 84 1.01 16.24 7.74
C GLN A 84 1.64 15.11 8.57
N SER A 85 2.00 15.37 9.84
CA SER A 85 2.66 14.37 10.71
C SER A 85 1.88 13.06 10.81
N THR A 86 0.54 13.11 10.88
CA THR A 86 -0.28 11.88 10.96
C THR A 86 -0.19 11.01 9.71
N ILE A 87 -0.14 11.60 8.50
CA ILE A 87 -0.02 10.81 7.26
C ILE A 87 1.37 10.19 7.18
N PHE A 88 2.40 10.94 7.57
CA PHE A 88 3.77 10.44 7.67
C PHE A 88 3.87 9.27 8.66
N GLU A 89 3.33 9.44 9.87
CA GLU A 89 3.30 8.43 10.92
C GLU A 89 2.61 7.16 10.40
N ILE A 90 1.44 7.27 9.77
CA ILE A 90 0.74 6.11 9.20
C ILE A 90 1.56 5.46 8.09
N ALA A 91 2.08 6.24 7.14
CA ALA A 91 2.79 5.71 5.96
C ALA A 91 4.08 4.97 6.34
N LEU A 92 4.79 5.44 7.37
CA LEU A 92 6.04 4.82 7.83
C LEU A 92 5.85 3.92 9.05
N SER A 93 4.62 3.78 9.56
CA SER A 93 4.30 2.97 10.74
C SER A 93 4.78 1.52 10.64
N GLY A 94 4.90 0.98 9.42
CA GLY A 94 5.44 -0.35 9.22
C GLY A 94 6.96 -0.43 9.35
N ILE A 95 7.69 0.61 8.92
CA ILE A 95 9.14 0.71 9.17
C ILE A 95 9.37 0.93 10.66
N ASP A 96 8.58 1.80 11.28
CA ASP A 96 8.61 2.03 12.73
C ASP A 96 8.40 0.74 13.53
N GLU A 97 7.41 -0.08 13.16
CA GLU A 97 7.15 -1.34 13.84
C GLU A 97 8.32 -2.32 13.71
N VAL A 98 8.95 -2.42 12.54
CA VAL A 98 10.12 -3.31 12.36
C VAL A 98 11.36 -2.79 13.09
N CYS A 99 11.61 -1.48 13.04
CA CYS A 99 12.84 -0.89 13.56
C CYS A 99 12.80 -0.67 15.07
N ASN A 100 11.66 -0.23 15.62
CA ASN A 100 11.55 0.25 17.00
C ASN A 100 10.68 -0.65 17.88
N GLU A 101 9.53 -1.11 17.40
CA GLU A 101 8.59 -1.90 18.25
C GLU A 101 8.95 -3.39 18.32
N ARG A 102 9.35 -3.99 17.18
CA ARG A 102 9.64 -5.43 17.04
C ARG A 102 11.08 -5.72 16.65
N GLY A 103 11.95 -4.72 16.63
CA GLY A 103 13.35 -4.88 16.23
C GLY A 103 14.04 -5.97 17.05
N GLU A 104 13.89 -5.95 18.38
CA GLU A 104 14.49 -6.96 19.26
C GLU A 104 13.98 -8.37 19.00
N ASP A 105 12.66 -8.55 18.79
CA ASP A 105 12.07 -9.85 18.49
C ASP A 105 12.57 -10.42 17.17
N ILE A 106 12.71 -9.58 16.13
CA ILE A 106 13.22 -9.99 14.82
C ILE A 106 14.72 -10.31 14.90
N MET A 107 15.47 -9.55 15.71
CA MET A 107 16.91 -9.74 15.89
C MET A 107 17.27 -11.07 16.58
N GLN A 108 16.33 -11.73 17.26
CA GLN A 108 16.52 -13.11 17.74
C GLN A 108 16.78 -14.10 16.60
N TYR A 109 16.40 -13.76 15.37
CA TYR A 109 16.55 -14.59 14.18
C TYR A 109 17.63 -14.06 13.22
N LYS A 110 18.48 -13.14 13.70
CA LYS A 110 19.51 -12.48 12.89
C LYS A 110 20.33 -13.46 12.05
N ASP A 111 20.92 -14.49 12.66
CA ASP A 111 21.79 -15.44 11.97
C ASP A 111 21.06 -16.18 10.84
N CYS A 112 19.79 -16.54 11.07
CA CYS A 112 18.95 -17.15 10.05
C CYS A 112 18.65 -16.17 8.92
N LEU A 113 18.28 -14.93 9.26
CA LEU A 113 18.00 -13.88 8.29
C LEU A 113 19.23 -13.56 7.45
N GLU A 114 20.41 -13.38 8.04
CA GLU A 114 21.65 -13.12 7.29
C GLU A 114 21.97 -14.23 6.29
N THR A 115 21.64 -15.48 6.62
CA THR A 115 21.86 -16.62 5.74
C THR A 115 20.80 -16.75 4.64
N GLN A 116 19.53 -16.52 4.98
CA GLN A 116 18.39 -16.93 4.13
C GLN A 116 17.75 -15.76 3.36
N SER A 117 17.89 -14.53 3.84
CA SER A 117 17.15 -13.39 3.32
C SER A 117 17.40 -13.09 1.85
N GLU A 118 18.66 -13.07 1.42
CA GLU A 118 19.00 -12.86 0.01
C GLU A 118 18.40 -13.95 -0.89
N ILE A 119 18.47 -15.21 -0.45
CA ILE A 119 17.93 -16.36 -1.19
C ILE A 119 16.41 -16.25 -1.31
N VAL A 120 15.73 -16.04 -0.18
CA VAL A 120 14.27 -15.91 -0.12
C VAL A 120 13.79 -14.74 -0.97
N LEU A 121 14.38 -13.57 -0.81
CA LEU A 121 13.98 -12.37 -1.55
C LEU A 121 14.19 -12.52 -3.06
N LYS A 122 15.33 -13.06 -3.50
CA LYS A 122 15.58 -13.29 -4.94
C LYS A 122 14.64 -14.34 -5.54
N ASN A 123 14.30 -15.38 -4.78
CA ASN A 123 13.34 -16.39 -5.24
C ASN A 123 11.94 -15.79 -5.39
N CYS A 124 11.48 -15.03 -4.38
CA CYS A 124 10.20 -14.34 -4.43
C CYS A 124 10.17 -13.31 -5.56
N ASP A 125 11.25 -12.55 -5.77
CA ASP A 125 11.32 -11.58 -6.85
C ASP A 125 11.30 -12.25 -8.22
N ARG A 126 11.97 -13.41 -8.39
CA ARG A 126 11.88 -14.19 -9.64
C ARG A 126 10.46 -14.71 -9.91
N GLU A 127 9.71 -15.09 -8.87
CA GLU A 127 8.32 -15.53 -8.99
C GLU A 127 7.37 -14.36 -9.32
N CYS A 128 7.64 -13.19 -8.73
CA CYS A 128 6.71 -12.06 -8.70
C CYS A 128 7.08 -10.89 -9.62
N TYR A 129 8.30 -10.84 -10.17
CA TYR A 129 8.85 -9.76 -11.00
C TYR A 129 8.74 -8.37 -10.35
N PHE A 130 8.98 -8.28 -9.04
CA PHE A 130 8.72 -7.05 -8.29
C PHE A 130 9.75 -5.95 -8.60
N THR A 131 11.03 -6.30 -8.56
CA THR A 131 12.17 -5.43 -8.92
C THR A 131 12.02 -4.91 -10.35
N ASP A 132 11.68 -5.77 -11.31
CA ASP A 132 11.50 -5.38 -12.71
C ASP A 132 10.40 -4.32 -12.89
N VAL A 133 9.28 -4.48 -12.17
CA VAL A 133 8.20 -3.49 -12.17
C VAL A 133 8.67 -2.20 -11.52
N LEU A 134 9.36 -2.24 -10.38
CA LEU A 134 9.90 -1.03 -9.73
C LEU A 134 10.89 -0.27 -10.64
N VAL A 135 11.83 -0.98 -11.24
CA VAL A 135 12.82 -0.41 -12.17
C VAL A 135 12.14 0.16 -13.41
N THR A 136 11.11 -0.52 -13.94
CA THR A 136 10.35 0.00 -15.08
C THR A 136 9.58 1.27 -14.70
N LEU A 137 9.01 1.33 -13.50
CA LEU A 137 8.31 2.51 -13.00
C LEU A 137 9.28 3.68 -12.77
N SER A 138 10.48 3.42 -12.29
CA SER A 138 11.50 4.45 -12.07
C SER A 138 12.20 4.91 -13.35
N GLY A 139 12.53 3.98 -14.27
CA GLY A 139 13.24 4.25 -15.52
C GLY A 139 12.39 4.98 -16.58
N LYS A 140 11.07 4.93 -16.47
CA LYS A 140 10.17 5.87 -17.19
C LYS A 140 10.35 7.33 -16.74
N GLY A 141 11.23 7.59 -15.79
CA GLY A 141 11.57 8.85 -15.13
C GLY A 141 12.22 9.94 -15.99
N ASN A 142 11.71 10.19 -17.19
CA ASN A 142 11.68 11.59 -17.61
C ASN A 142 10.61 12.25 -16.74
N ALA A 143 10.96 13.26 -15.94
CA ALA A 143 10.02 14.02 -15.09
C ALA A 143 8.75 14.45 -15.84
N LYS A 144 8.91 14.78 -17.13
CA LYS A 144 7.83 15.11 -18.04
C LYS A 144 6.89 13.95 -18.33
N GLU A 145 7.39 12.72 -18.37
CA GLU A 145 6.60 11.51 -18.64
C GLU A 145 5.81 11.09 -17.40
N LEU A 146 6.39 11.14 -16.19
CA LEU A 146 5.65 10.88 -14.96
C LEU A 146 4.57 11.95 -14.69
N GLN A 147 4.88 13.22 -14.95
CA GLN A 147 3.89 14.31 -14.89
C GLN A 147 2.80 14.16 -15.98
N ARG A 148 3.14 13.65 -17.17
CA ARG A 148 2.16 13.28 -18.21
C ARG A 148 1.28 12.12 -17.76
N LEU A 149 1.84 11.12 -17.07
CA LEU A 149 1.09 9.99 -16.50
C LEU A 149 0.12 10.47 -15.42
N GLN A 150 0.51 11.41 -14.56
CA GLN A 150 -0.40 12.04 -13.59
C GLN A 150 -1.58 12.76 -14.27
N ASN A 151 -1.30 13.51 -15.35
CA ASN A 151 -2.34 14.16 -16.15
C ASN A 151 -3.23 13.16 -16.90
N LYS A 152 -2.81 11.90 -17.01
CA LYS A 152 -3.54 10.80 -17.63
C LYS A 152 -3.81 9.70 -16.59
N THR A 153 -4.79 9.95 -15.71
CA THR A 153 -5.21 9.03 -14.62
C THR A 153 -5.28 7.55 -15.03
N LYS A 154 -5.70 7.25 -16.26
CA LYS A 154 -5.76 5.88 -16.80
C LYS A 154 -4.40 5.20 -16.93
N ASP A 155 -3.37 5.93 -17.37
CA ASP A 155 -2.04 5.38 -17.54
C ASP A 155 -1.38 5.16 -16.16
N LEU A 156 -1.55 6.11 -15.23
CA LEU A 156 -1.13 5.93 -13.82
C LEU A 156 -1.81 4.72 -13.16
N GLN A 157 -3.12 4.54 -13.37
CA GLN A 157 -3.84 3.37 -12.85
C GLN A 157 -3.31 2.06 -13.41
N LYS A 158 -2.86 2.03 -14.68
CA LYS A 158 -2.28 0.83 -15.29
C LYS A 158 -0.93 0.47 -14.65
N GLU A 159 -0.08 1.47 -14.43
CA GLU A 159 1.21 1.29 -13.77
C GLU A 159 1.04 0.83 -12.31
N LEU A 160 0.13 1.47 -11.55
CA LEU A 160 -0.24 1.05 -10.19
C LEU A 160 -0.83 -0.37 -10.16
N ALA A 161 -1.62 -0.75 -11.18
CA ALA A 161 -2.20 -2.08 -11.24
C ALA A 161 -1.13 -3.18 -11.29
N SER A 162 -0.08 -2.96 -12.09
CA SER A 162 1.06 -3.87 -12.15
C SER A 162 1.79 -3.95 -10.82
N LEU A 163 2.04 -2.79 -10.20
CA LEU A 163 2.70 -2.72 -8.90
C LEU A 163 1.94 -3.46 -7.80
N CYS A 164 0.62 -3.33 -7.75
CA CYS A 164 -0.19 -4.02 -6.74
C CYS A 164 -0.18 -5.55 -6.92
N VAL A 165 -0.19 -6.04 -8.17
CA VAL A 165 -0.08 -7.49 -8.41
C VAL A 165 1.26 -8.03 -7.91
N THR A 166 2.35 -7.37 -8.26
CA THR A 166 3.69 -7.83 -7.88
C THR A 166 3.97 -7.63 -6.39
N PHE A 167 3.48 -6.54 -5.79
CA PHE A 167 3.57 -6.28 -4.35
C PHE A 167 2.87 -7.37 -3.53
N GLY A 168 1.61 -7.68 -3.84
CA GLY A 168 0.86 -8.72 -3.12
C GLY A 168 1.48 -10.11 -3.27
N CYS A 169 1.99 -10.42 -4.47
CA CYS A 169 2.76 -11.63 -4.72
C CYS A 169 4.02 -11.66 -3.84
N MET A 170 4.86 -10.62 -3.91
CA MET A 170 6.13 -10.53 -3.21
C MET A 170 5.93 -10.63 -1.69
N SER A 171 5.01 -9.86 -1.11
CA SER A 171 4.73 -9.89 0.32
C SER A 171 4.26 -11.25 0.80
N SER A 172 3.37 -11.92 0.05
CA SER A 172 2.88 -13.25 0.42
C SER A 172 3.98 -14.32 0.28
N CYS A 173 4.79 -14.26 -0.77
CA CYS A 173 5.94 -15.14 -0.93
C CYS A 173 6.95 -14.95 0.21
N MET A 174 7.30 -13.70 0.53
CA MET A 174 8.20 -13.39 1.65
C MET A 174 7.68 -13.98 2.95
N ALA A 175 6.41 -13.75 3.30
CA ALA A 175 5.84 -14.30 4.53
C ALA A 175 5.96 -15.84 4.56
N ARG A 176 5.58 -16.51 3.46
CA ARG A 176 5.63 -17.97 3.34
C ARG A 176 7.06 -18.51 3.45
N ASP A 177 7.97 -18.01 2.63
CA ASP A 177 9.30 -18.58 2.45
C ASP A 177 10.21 -18.22 3.63
N PHE A 178 10.08 -17.04 4.22
CA PHE A 178 10.75 -16.75 5.50
C PHE A 178 10.18 -17.62 6.62
N ASN A 179 8.89 -17.94 6.66
CA ASN A 179 8.37 -18.86 7.68
C ASN A 179 8.83 -20.30 7.47
N ILE A 180 9.09 -20.72 6.24
CA ILE A 180 9.68 -22.05 5.97
C ILE A 180 11.11 -22.13 6.49
N ASN A 181 11.91 -21.07 6.27
CA ASN A 181 13.35 -21.09 6.56
C ASN A 181 13.71 -20.53 7.94
N CYS A 182 12.97 -19.54 8.43
CA CYS A 182 13.21 -18.78 9.67
C CYS A 182 11.89 -18.54 10.43
N SER A 183 11.12 -19.60 10.72
CA SER A 183 9.82 -19.46 11.41
C SER A 183 9.94 -18.79 12.78
N PRO A 184 9.05 -17.84 13.15
CA PRO A 184 7.88 -17.32 12.44
C PRO A 184 8.12 -15.91 11.83
N VAL A 185 9.37 -15.60 11.46
CA VAL A 185 9.82 -14.25 11.12
C VAL A 185 9.12 -13.68 9.91
N GLY A 186 8.77 -14.51 8.93
CA GLY A 186 8.07 -14.07 7.72
C GLY A 186 6.75 -13.38 8.05
N THR A 187 5.95 -13.98 8.92
CA THR A 187 4.70 -13.36 9.39
C THR A 187 4.97 -12.06 10.12
N MET A 188 5.98 -12.02 10.99
CA MET A 188 6.30 -10.85 11.81
C MET A 188 6.71 -9.65 10.95
N ILE A 189 7.66 -9.84 10.04
CA ILE A 189 8.17 -8.79 9.15
C ILE A 189 7.05 -8.29 8.23
N VAL A 190 6.34 -9.20 7.55
CA VAL A 190 5.32 -8.79 6.58
C VAL A 190 4.13 -8.14 7.27
N LYS A 191 3.72 -8.61 8.45
CA LYS A 191 2.67 -7.95 9.24
C LYS A 191 3.04 -6.54 9.64
N ALA A 192 4.26 -6.34 10.14
CA ALA A 192 4.77 -5.03 10.49
C ALA A 192 4.83 -4.11 9.27
N LEU A 193 5.43 -4.54 8.16
CA LEU A 193 5.49 -3.74 6.93
C LEU A 193 4.11 -3.41 6.34
N LEU A 194 3.09 -4.26 6.56
CA LEU A 194 1.71 -4.01 6.13
C LEU A 194 0.87 -3.21 7.14
N LYS A 195 1.41 -2.79 8.28
CA LYS A 195 0.73 -1.94 9.28
C LYS A 195 0.01 -0.72 8.67
N PRO A 196 0.60 0.04 7.73
CA PRO A 196 -0.10 1.16 7.11
C PRO A 196 -1.43 0.75 6.45
N PHE A 197 -1.45 -0.42 5.79
CA PHE A 197 -2.65 -0.93 5.12
C PHE A 197 -3.71 -1.41 6.11
N PHE A 198 -3.30 -2.01 7.25
CA PHE A 198 -4.23 -2.32 8.34
C PHE A 198 -4.87 -1.05 8.91
N THR A 199 -4.08 -0.01 9.13
CA THR A 199 -4.59 1.29 9.58
C THR A 199 -5.55 1.91 8.57
N PHE A 200 -5.19 1.93 7.28
CA PHE A 200 -6.07 2.46 6.24
C PHE A 200 -7.37 1.67 6.10
N SER A 201 -7.32 0.32 6.13
CA SER A 201 -8.53 -0.51 6.07
C SER A 201 -9.48 -0.21 7.25
N SER A 202 -8.92 -0.04 8.45
CA SER A 202 -9.70 0.33 9.65
C SER A 202 -10.33 1.72 9.51
N ILE A 203 -9.55 2.72 9.06
CA ILE A 203 -10.06 4.07 8.79
C ILE A 203 -11.17 4.04 7.74
N PHE A 204 -11.01 3.25 6.67
CA PHE A 204 -12.00 3.15 5.59
C PHE A 204 -13.32 2.50 6.04
N ASP A 205 -13.26 1.57 6.99
CA ASP A 205 -14.45 0.99 7.58
C ASP A 205 -15.18 1.98 8.51
N GLU A 206 -14.45 2.86 9.19
CA GLU A 206 -15.02 3.90 10.07
C GLU A 206 -15.69 5.05 9.31
N ILE A 207 -15.07 5.56 8.24
CA ILE A 207 -15.63 6.68 7.43
C ILE A 207 -16.86 6.27 6.60
N GLY A 208 -17.09 4.96 6.46
CA GLY A 208 -18.27 4.37 5.86
C GLY A 208 -18.21 4.20 4.33
N PRO A 209 -19.25 3.56 3.76
CA PRO A 209 -19.19 2.99 2.41
C PRO A 209 -19.01 4.02 1.29
N ARG A 210 -19.52 5.25 1.45
CA ARG A 210 -19.38 6.29 0.41
C ARG A 210 -17.94 6.73 0.22
N ALA A 211 -17.19 6.90 1.29
CA ALA A 211 -15.80 7.30 1.21
C ALA A 211 -14.92 6.12 0.75
N LYS A 212 -15.21 4.90 1.21
CA LYS A 212 -14.60 3.66 0.69
C LYS A 212 -14.78 3.52 -0.84
N LEU A 213 -15.97 3.83 -1.37
CA LEU A 213 -16.22 3.88 -2.83
C LEU A 213 -15.36 4.94 -3.55
N SER A 214 -15.14 6.09 -2.92
CA SER A 214 -14.28 7.14 -3.50
C SER A 214 -12.82 6.69 -3.60
N VAL A 215 -12.34 5.89 -2.64
CA VAL A 215 -11.00 5.30 -2.68
C VAL A 215 -10.91 4.24 -3.78
N TYR A 216 -11.89 3.33 -3.85
CA TYR A 216 -11.92 2.30 -4.89
C TYR A 216 -11.88 2.90 -6.31
N ARG A 217 -12.53 4.04 -6.55
CA ARG A 217 -12.48 4.71 -7.86
C ARG A 217 -11.11 5.29 -8.21
N GLN A 218 -10.26 5.54 -7.22
CA GLN A 218 -8.94 6.13 -7.42
C GLN A 218 -7.85 5.08 -7.60
N VAL A 219 -8.03 3.89 -7.03
CA VAL A 219 -7.06 2.79 -7.12
C VAL A 219 -7.51 1.74 -8.12
N PRO A 220 -6.59 1.08 -8.85
CA PRO A 220 -6.99 0.03 -9.77
C PRO A 220 -7.48 -1.21 -9.00
N PRO A 221 -8.36 -2.04 -9.59
CA PRO A 221 -8.94 -3.19 -8.91
C PRO A 221 -7.93 -4.19 -8.33
N GLN A 222 -6.75 -4.27 -8.93
CA GLN A 222 -5.63 -5.10 -8.49
C GLN A 222 -5.13 -4.69 -7.10
N CYS A 223 -5.37 -3.45 -6.65
CA CYS A 223 -4.99 -2.96 -5.32
C CYS A 223 -6.10 -3.11 -4.28
N TYR A 224 -7.30 -3.59 -4.63
CA TYR A 224 -8.44 -3.60 -3.71
C TYR A 224 -8.19 -4.44 -2.45
N TYR A 225 -7.32 -5.45 -2.54
CA TYR A 225 -6.93 -6.24 -1.39
C TYR A 225 -6.19 -5.42 -0.32
N LEU A 226 -5.51 -4.32 -0.69
CA LEU A 226 -4.77 -3.46 0.24
C LEU A 226 -5.66 -2.63 1.16
N VAL A 227 -6.96 -2.57 0.86
CA VAL A 227 -7.96 -1.86 1.65
C VAL A 227 -9.00 -2.80 2.26
N ASP A 228 -8.76 -4.10 2.15
CA ASP A 228 -9.55 -5.15 2.79
C ASP A 228 -8.74 -5.82 3.90
N PHE A 229 -9.20 -5.68 5.13
CA PHE A 229 -8.46 -6.17 6.30
C PHE A 229 -8.14 -7.68 6.22
N GLN A 230 -9.08 -8.49 5.74
CA GLN A 230 -8.92 -9.95 5.71
C GLN A 230 -7.94 -10.40 4.64
N GLU A 231 -7.95 -9.74 3.47
CA GLU A 231 -6.96 -10.02 2.42
C GLU A 231 -5.56 -9.57 2.85
N VAL A 232 -5.39 -8.37 3.45
CA VAL A 232 -4.09 -7.94 4.00
C VAL A 232 -3.61 -8.92 5.08
N GLU A 233 -4.49 -9.35 5.99
CA GLU A 233 -4.17 -10.35 7.01
C GLU A 233 -3.72 -11.68 6.38
N GLY A 234 -4.42 -12.14 5.33
CA GLY A 234 -4.05 -13.33 4.58
C GLY A 234 -2.61 -13.29 4.04
N ILE A 235 -2.18 -12.14 3.52
CA ILE A 235 -0.81 -11.95 2.99
C ILE A 235 0.24 -12.14 4.08
N THR A 236 -0.04 -11.71 5.32
CA THR A 236 0.89 -11.91 6.44
C THR A 236 1.14 -13.38 6.76
N PHE A 237 0.22 -14.27 6.38
CA PHE A 237 0.37 -15.72 6.52
C PHE A 237 0.81 -16.42 5.23
N GLY A 238 1.27 -15.65 4.24
CA GLY A 238 1.74 -16.14 2.96
C GLY A 238 0.65 -16.59 1.99
N LYS A 239 -0.59 -16.12 2.18
CA LYS A 239 -1.67 -16.33 1.21
C LYS A 239 -1.63 -15.21 0.17
N PRO A 240 -1.48 -15.51 -1.13
CA PRO A 240 -1.49 -14.48 -2.15
C PRO A 240 -2.89 -13.85 -2.27
N PRO A 241 -2.99 -12.57 -2.71
CA PRO A 241 -4.27 -11.91 -2.93
C PRO A 241 -5.17 -12.72 -3.88
N THR A 242 -6.46 -12.82 -3.56
CA THR A 242 -7.37 -13.59 -4.40
C THR A 242 -7.65 -12.86 -5.73
N LYS A 243 -7.44 -13.55 -6.87
CA LYS A 243 -7.74 -13.00 -8.22
C LYS A 243 -9.25 -12.79 -8.49
N LYS A 244 -10.12 -13.25 -7.60
CA LYS A 244 -11.56 -13.36 -7.83
C LYS A 244 -12.33 -12.31 -7.04
N MET A 245 -12.42 -11.09 -7.58
CA MET A 245 -13.56 -10.24 -7.26
C MET A 245 -14.68 -10.56 -8.24
N SER A 246 -15.48 -11.59 -7.93
CA SER A 246 -16.63 -12.03 -8.75
C SER A 246 -17.77 -11.01 -8.80
N LYS A 247 -17.66 -9.95 -8.00
CA LYS A 247 -18.38 -8.68 -8.10
C LYS A 247 -17.36 -7.60 -7.77
N SER A 248 -17.31 -6.49 -8.50
CA SER A 248 -16.39 -5.42 -8.11
C SER A 248 -16.79 -4.95 -6.70
N PRO A 249 -15.85 -4.68 -5.78
CA PRO A 249 -16.19 -4.17 -4.46
C PRO A 249 -16.91 -2.84 -4.55
N GLU A 250 -16.75 -2.10 -5.65
CA GLU A 250 -17.58 -0.96 -5.99
C GLU A 250 -19.06 -1.33 -6.09
N GLU A 251 -19.40 -2.45 -6.75
CA GLU A 251 -20.77 -2.95 -6.86
C GLU A 251 -21.30 -3.40 -5.49
N ALA A 252 -20.49 -4.08 -4.68
CA ALA A 252 -20.86 -4.48 -3.32
C ALA A 252 -21.16 -3.26 -2.44
N VAL A 253 -20.29 -2.26 -2.47
CA VAL A 253 -20.43 -1.00 -1.72
C VAL A 253 -21.64 -0.20 -2.25
N LEU A 254 -21.86 -0.15 -3.55
CA LEU A 254 -23.01 0.53 -4.15
C LEU A 254 -24.34 -0.13 -3.74
N ASN A 255 -24.38 -1.46 -3.70
CA ASN A 255 -25.52 -2.21 -3.21
C ASN A 255 -25.77 -1.95 -1.72
N GLU A 256 -24.72 -1.86 -0.90
CA GLU A 256 -24.84 -1.51 0.51
C GLU A 256 -25.41 -0.09 0.70
N ILE A 257 -24.92 0.89 -0.08
CA ILE A 257 -25.42 2.26 -0.07
C ILE A 257 -26.89 2.29 -0.44
N THR A 258 -27.26 1.64 -1.54
CA THR A 258 -28.65 1.57 -2.03
C THR A 258 -29.57 0.98 -0.97
N ARG A 259 -29.19 -0.14 -0.36
CA ARG A 259 -29.96 -0.79 0.71
C ARG A 259 -30.12 0.12 1.94
N LYS A 260 -29.04 0.81 2.36
CA LYS A 260 -29.10 1.77 3.48
C LYS A 260 -30.02 2.95 3.19
N GLU A 261 -30.03 3.44 1.95
CA GLU A 261 -30.93 4.53 1.52
C GLU A 261 -32.39 4.09 1.45
N GLU A 262 -32.68 2.88 0.95
CA GLU A 262 -34.02 2.30 0.95
C GLU A 262 -34.55 2.10 2.37
N MET A 263 -33.74 1.59 3.29
CA MET A 263 -34.12 1.45 4.71
C MET A 263 -34.42 2.81 5.35
N LYS A 264 -33.62 3.84 5.06
CA LYS A 264 -33.88 5.21 5.55
C LYS A 264 -35.18 5.77 5.00
N LYS A 265 -35.47 5.60 3.70
CA LYS A 265 -36.73 6.02 3.06
C LYS A 265 -37.93 5.31 3.69
N LYS A 266 -37.84 3.98 3.90
CA LYS A 266 -38.89 3.18 4.54
C LYS A 266 -39.17 3.65 5.98
N LYS A 267 -38.12 3.83 6.78
CA LYS A 267 -38.25 4.32 8.18
C LYS A 267 -38.85 5.72 8.25
N LYS A 268 -38.49 6.61 7.32
CA LYS A 268 -39.08 7.96 7.23
C LYS A 268 -40.58 7.89 6.92
N ALA A 269 -40.98 7.09 5.93
CA ALA A 269 -42.39 6.93 5.58
C ALA A 269 -43.22 6.31 6.72
N GLU A 270 -42.63 5.38 7.48
CA GLU A 270 -43.26 4.78 8.66
C GLU A 270 -43.47 5.79 9.79
N LEU A 271 -42.47 6.65 10.06
CA LEU A 271 -42.57 7.75 11.02
C LEU A 271 -43.61 8.80 10.61
N GLU A 272 -43.67 9.17 9.34
CA GLU A 272 -44.69 10.08 8.81
C GLU A 272 -46.10 9.49 8.97
N LYS A 273 -46.27 8.19 8.66
CA LYS A 273 -47.54 7.49 8.87
C LYS A 273 -47.95 7.46 10.35
N GLN A 274 -47.00 7.19 11.24
CA GLN A 274 -47.24 7.19 12.68
C GLN A 274 -47.69 8.57 13.17
N PHE A 275 -46.99 9.63 12.76
CA PHE A 275 -47.34 11.01 13.10
C PHE A 275 -48.75 11.37 12.64
N MET A 276 -49.14 11.02 11.41
CA MET A 276 -50.49 11.28 10.90
C MET A 276 -51.57 10.56 11.71
N MET A 277 -51.32 9.31 12.14
CA MET A 277 -52.25 8.57 13.01
C MET A 277 -52.40 9.23 14.40
N ASP A 278 -51.31 9.74 14.97
CA ASP A 278 -51.33 10.39 16.29
C ASP A 278 -52.05 11.74 16.26
N VAL A 279 -51.88 12.53 15.18
CA VAL A 279 -52.65 13.77 14.94
C VAL A 279 -54.16 13.50 14.83
N GLN A 280 -54.54 12.42 14.12
CA GLN A 280 -55.95 12.04 13.96
C GLN A 280 -56.59 11.61 15.30
N LYS A 281 -55.86 10.83 16.11
CA LYS A 281 -56.32 10.44 17.47
C LYS A 281 -56.44 11.64 18.41
N GLY A 282 -55.47 12.57 18.38
CA GLY A 282 -55.53 13.80 19.17
C GLY A 282 -56.75 14.68 18.84
N SER A 283 -57.09 14.76 17.56
CA SER A 283 -58.28 15.50 17.09
C SER A 283 -59.59 14.88 17.57
N LEU A 284 -59.69 13.54 17.60
CA LEU A 284 -60.87 12.84 18.11
C LEU A 284 -61.11 13.10 19.61
N HIS A 285 -60.05 13.11 20.42
CA HIS A 285 -60.18 13.39 21.86
C HIS A 285 -60.63 14.83 22.18
N LEU A 286 -60.28 15.82 21.33
CA LEU A 286 -60.76 17.19 21.50
C LEU A 286 -62.26 17.32 21.18
N VAL A 287 -62.75 16.57 20.19
CA VAL A 287 -64.19 16.52 19.86
C VAL A 287 -64.99 15.89 21.01
N GLU A 288 -64.50 14.82 21.62
CA GLU A 288 -65.16 14.20 22.77
C GLU A 288 -65.20 15.11 24.00
N LYS A 289 -64.12 15.84 24.32
CA LYS A 289 -64.11 16.77 25.46
C LYS A 289 -65.08 17.94 25.29
N ASN A 290 -65.31 18.41 24.07
CA ASN A 290 -66.28 19.48 23.81
C ASN A 290 -67.74 19.01 23.84
N LYS A 291 -68.00 17.70 23.81
CA LYS A 291 -69.37 17.15 23.87
C LYS A 291 -69.93 17.07 25.30
N HIS A 292 -69.07 17.24 26.31
CA HIS A 292 -69.43 17.21 27.73
C HIS A 292 -69.34 18.59 28.42
N ARG A 293 -69.18 19.65 27.63
CA ARG A 293 -69.30 21.04 28.07
C ARG A 293 -70.61 21.62 27.55
#